data_AF-A0A0F9NPW2-F1
#
_entry.id   AF-A0A0F9NPW2-F1
#
_cell.length_a   1.000
_cell.length_b   1.000
_cell.length_c   1.000
_cell.angle_alpha   90.00
_cell.angle_beta   90.00
_cell.angle_gamma   90.00
#
_symmetry.space_group_name_H-M   'P 1'
#
loop_
_entity.id
_entity.type
_entity.pdbx_description
1 polymer ?
#
loop_
_entity_poly.entity_id
_entity_poly.type
_entity_poly.pdbx_seq_one_letter_code
_entity_poly.pdbx_strand_id
1 'polypeptide(L)'
;MSNAPVDNGRRRFLTIATSVVGGVGAAGAAVPFIASWNPSERAKSAGAPVEVDISKLEPGQLIRVEWRGKPVWVVNMKVNFVIHNRKSHNN
;
A
#
# COMPACT_ATOMS: atom_id res chain seq x y z
N MET A 1 29.38 44.87 36.24
CA MET A 1 28.23 44.35 35.46
C MET A 1 28.18 45.12 34.14
N SER A 2 28.57 44.50 33.03
CA SER A 2 28.56 45.13 31.71
C SER A 2 27.12 45.22 31.18
N ASN A 3 26.44 46.35 31.41
CA ASN A 3 25.14 46.64 30.80
C ASN A 3 25.36 47.20 29.39
N ALA A 4 25.56 46.31 28.42
CA ALA A 4 25.48 46.67 27.00
C ALA A 4 24.00 46.90 26.63
N PRO A 5 23.68 47.89 25.77
CA PRO A 5 22.33 48.09 25.27
C PRO A 5 21.79 46.81 24.62
N VAL A 6 20.58 46.40 24.99
CA VAL A 6 19.96 45.20 24.41
C VAL A 6 19.54 45.50 22.98
N ASP A 7 20.25 44.90 22.01
CA ASP A 7 19.92 45.00 20.59
C ASP A 7 18.66 44.18 20.26
N ASN A 8 17.50 44.83 20.39
CA ASN A 8 16.19 44.20 20.12
C ASN A 8 16.06 43.68 18.68
N GLY A 9 16.71 44.32 17.71
CA GLY A 9 16.71 43.87 16.30
C GLY A 9 17.42 42.52 16.10
N ARG A 10 18.59 42.34 16.72
CA ARG A 10 19.35 41.07 16.66
C ARG A 10 18.60 39.94 17.34
N ARG A 11 17.99 40.22 18.50
CA ARG A 11 17.16 39.26 19.22
C ARG A 11 15.95 38.82 18.39
N ARG A 12 15.25 39.76 17.75
CA ARG A 12 14.09 39.47 16.90
C ARG A 12 14.50 38.67 15.66
N PHE A 13 15.60 39.03 15.02
CA PHE A 13 16.14 38.29 13.88
C PHE A 13 16.47 36.85 14.24
N LEU A 14 17.22 36.61 15.32
CA LEU A 14 17.57 35.27 15.76
C LEU A 14 16.33 34.45 16.13
N THR A 15 15.37 35.06 16.84
CA THR A 15 14.12 34.37 17.21
C THR A 15 13.33 33.94 15.98
N ILE A 16 13.19 34.82 14.99
CA ILE A 16 12.47 34.51 13.75
C ILE A 16 13.23 33.44 12.95
N ALA A 17 14.54 33.62 12.74
CA ALA A 17 15.36 32.67 12.00
C ALA A 17 15.30 31.26 12.61
N THR A 18 15.45 31.14 13.93
CA THR A 18 15.35 29.86 14.65
C THR A 18 13.95 29.26 14.53
N SER A 19 12.89 30.06 14.62
CA SER A 19 11.52 29.56 14.49
C SER A 19 11.22 29.00 13.09
N VAL A 20 11.70 29.67 12.03
CA VAL A 20 11.51 29.22 10.65
C VAL A 20 12.29 27.94 10.39
N VAL A 21 13.57 27.89 10.75
CA VAL A 21 14.41 26.70 10.56
C VAL A 21 13.87 25.52 11.37
N GLY A 22 13.46 25.75 12.61
CA GLY A 22 12.83 24.73 13.45
C GLY A 22 11.51 24.22 12.88
N GLY A 23 10.66 25.11 12.37
CA GLY A 23 9.39 24.75 11.74
C GLY A 23 9.55 23.92 10.47
N VAL A 24 10.46 24.32 9.58
CA VAL A 24 10.78 23.57 8.36
C VAL A 24 11.39 22.20 8.69
N GLY A 25 12.31 22.14 9.66
CA GLY A 25 12.90 20.88 10.12
C GLY A 25 11.87 19.92 10.71
N ALA A 26 10.96 20.42 11.55
CA ALA A 26 9.89 19.61 12.14
C ALA A 26 8.91 19.09 11.08
N ALA A 27 8.50 19.94 10.13
CA ALA A 27 7.64 19.51 9.03
C ALA A 27 8.34 18.48 8.12
N GLY A 28 9.60 18.72 7.77
CA GLY A 28 10.42 17.81 6.96
C GLY A 28 10.61 16.44 7.63
N ALA A 29 10.75 16.41 8.95
CA ALA A 29 10.82 15.16 9.72
C ALA A 29 9.45 14.49 9.85
N ALA A 30 8.34 15.24 10.00
CA ALA A 30 7.00 14.67 10.15
C ALA A 30 6.48 14.02 8.85
N VAL A 31 6.83 14.55 7.68
CA VAL A 31 6.41 14.03 6.37
C VAL A 31 6.70 12.53 6.19
N PRO A 32 7.94 12.01 6.38
CA PRO A 32 8.22 10.58 6.24
C PRO A 32 7.51 9.72 7.29
N PHE A 33 7.22 10.23 8.49
CA PHE A 33 6.42 9.49 9.48
C PHE A 33 4.97 9.34 9.05
N ILE A 34 4.33 10.41 8.54
CA ILE A 34 2.97 10.32 8.00
C ILE A 34 2.95 9.43 6.75
N ALA A 35 3.95 9.59 5.87
CA ALA A 35 4.08 8.76 4.69
C ALA A 35 4.33 7.27 5.03
N SER A 36 4.93 6.97 6.19
CA SER A 36 5.12 5.58 6.66
C SER A 36 3.82 4.85 6.99
N TRP A 37 2.72 5.58 7.22
CA TRP A 37 1.39 5.00 7.38
C TRP A 37 0.68 4.70 6.06
N ASN A 38 1.24 5.14 4.93
CA ASN A 38 0.72 4.77 3.62
C ASN A 38 0.99 3.27 3.40
N PRO A 39 0.02 2.48 2.88
CA PRO A 39 0.19 1.05 2.76
C PRO A 39 1.36 0.75 1.83
N SER A 40 2.29 -0.06 2.34
CA SER A 40 3.57 -0.36 1.73
C SER A 40 3.46 -0.71 0.24
N GLU A 41 4.48 -0.35 -0.54
CA GLU A 41 4.60 -0.69 -1.95
C GLU A 41 4.45 -2.19 -2.24
N ARG A 42 4.62 -3.07 -1.24
CA ARG A 42 4.26 -4.50 -1.32
C ARG A 42 2.78 -4.73 -1.64
N ALA A 43 1.86 -3.86 -1.22
CA ALA A 43 0.44 -3.93 -1.56
C ALA A 43 0.13 -3.41 -2.98
N LYS A 44 0.90 -2.42 -3.47
CA LYS A 44 0.81 -1.95 -4.86
C LYS A 44 1.44 -2.95 -5.84
N SER A 45 2.58 -3.55 -5.48
CA SER A 45 3.25 -4.62 -6.23
C SER A 45 2.54 -5.97 -6.13
N ALA A 46 1.76 -6.23 -5.07
CA ALA A 46 0.82 -7.37 -5.04
C ALA A 46 -0.34 -7.23 -6.06
N GLY A 47 -0.44 -6.08 -6.73
CA GLY A 47 -1.27 -5.89 -7.90
C GLY A 47 -0.71 -6.47 -9.20
N ALA A 48 0.54 -6.97 -9.20
CA ALA A 48 1.13 -7.65 -10.34
C ALA A 48 0.31 -8.92 -10.72
N PRO A 49 0.25 -9.27 -12.01
CA PRO A 49 -0.44 -10.48 -12.44
C PRO A 49 0.16 -11.69 -11.73
N VAL A 50 -0.65 -12.43 -10.97
CA VAL A 50 -0.24 -13.73 -10.44
C VAL A 50 -0.41 -14.72 -11.59
N GLU A 51 0.69 -15.06 -12.27
CA GLU A 51 0.70 -16.11 -13.28
C GLU A 51 0.65 -17.47 -12.58
N VAL A 52 -0.49 -18.16 -12.72
CA VAL A 52 -0.69 -19.51 -12.21
C VAL A 52 -0.67 -20.46 -13.38
N ASP A 53 0.30 -21.37 -13.40
CA ASP A 53 0.34 -22.46 -14.37
C ASP A 53 -0.79 -23.46 -14.08
N ILE A 54 -1.81 -23.44 -14.93
CA ILE A 54 -2.98 -24.32 -14.89
C ILE A 54 -2.79 -25.61 -15.69
N SER A 55 -1.64 -25.82 -16.35
CA SER A 55 -1.42 -26.96 -17.25
C SER A 55 -1.39 -28.32 -16.53
N LYS A 56 -1.07 -28.34 -15.24
CA LYS A 56 -0.94 -29.55 -14.41
C LYS A 56 -2.22 -29.91 -13.65
N LEU A 57 -3.32 -29.18 -13.86
CA LEU A 57 -4.57 -29.39 -13.13
C LEU A 57 -5.39 -30.54 -13.73
N GLU A 58 -5.65 -31.58 -12.94
CA GLU A 58 -6.51 -32.68 -13.36
C GLU A 58 -8.00 -32.26 -13.43
N PRO A 59 -8.80 -32.81 -14.35
CA PRO A 59 -10.23 -32.50 -14.44
C PRO A 59 -10.97 -32.89 -13.15
N GLY A 60 -11.55 -31.91 -12.46
CA GLY A 60 -12.22 -32.04 -11.17
C GLY A 60 -11.39 -31.58 -9.98
N GLN A 61 -10.13 -31.20 -10.18
CA GLN A 61 -9.25 -30.68 -9.13
C GLN A 61 -9.51 -29.20 -8.87
N LEU A 62 -9.43 -28.81 -7.60
CA LEU A 62 -9.52 -27.43 -7.13
C LEU A 62 -8.17 -27.01 -6.55
N ILE A 63 -7.67 -25.86 -6.99
CA ILE A 63 -6.50 -25.21 -6.39
C ILE A 63 -6.88 -23.89 -5.74
N ARG A 64 -6.17 -23.56 -4.66
CA ARG A 64 -6.29 -22.31 -3.94
C ARG A 64 -5.06 -21.46 -4.24
N VAL A 65 -5.30 -20.30 -4.83
CA VAL A 65 -4.25 -19.34 -5.15
C VAL A 65 -4.53 -18.06 -4.38
N GLU A 66 -3.48 -17.44 -3.87
CA GLU A 66 -3.59 -16.11 -3.26
C GLU A 66 -3.48 -15.03 -4.35
N TRP A 67 -4.52 -14.20 -4.48
CA TRP A 67 -4.49 -13.03 -5.35
C TRP A 67 -4.84 -11.78 -4.54
N ARG A 68 -3.93 -10.80 -4.52
CA ARG A 68 -4.09 -9.54 -3.78
C ARG A 68 -4.51 -9.74 -2.31
N GLY A 69 -3.95 -10.75 -1.64
CA GLY A 69 -4.25 -11.08 -0.24
C GLY A 69 -5.62 -11.73 -0.01
N LYS A 70 -6.34 -12.09 -1.09
CA LYS A 70 -7.62 -12.82 -1.02
C LYS A 70 -7.45 -14.22 -1.62
N PRO A 71 -8.04 -15.25 -1.00
CA PRO A 71 -8.04 -16.59 -1.59
C PRO A 71 -8.94 -16.61 -2.84
N VAL A 72 -8.41 -17.08 -3.95
CA VAL A 72 -9.12 -17.37 -5.20
C VAL A 72 -9.09 -18.88 -5.43
N TRP A 73 -10.22 -19.43 -5.86
CA TRP A 73 -10.35 -20.85 -6.19
C TRP A 73 -10.42 -21.01 -7.70
N VAL A 74 -9.53 -21.84 -8.25
CA VAL A 74 -9.55 -22.23 -9.66
C VAL A 74 -9.92 -23.71 -9.71
N VAL A 75 -10.96 -24.03 -10.47
CA VAL A 75 -11.48 -25.39 -10.61
C VAL A 75 -11.45 -25.77 -12.09
N ASN A 76 -10.77 -26.88 -12.41
CA ASN A 76 -10.83 -27.44 -13.75
C ASN A 76 -12.10 -28.29 -13.88
N MET A 77 -13.13 -27.75 -14.55
CA MET A 77 -14.43 -28.42 -14.67
C MET A 77 -14.41 -29.48 -15.78
N LYS A 78 -15.03 -30.64 -15.53
CA LYS A 78 -15.24 -31.66 -16.58
C LYS A 78 -16.30 -31.18 -17.58
N VAL A 79 -16.13 -31.53 -18.86
CA VAL A 79 -17.06 -31.16 -19.94
C VAL A 79 -18.51 -31.60 -19.63
N ASN A 80 -18.71 -32.80 -19.08
CA ASN A 80 -20.04 -33.29 -18.71
C ASN A 80 -20.72 -32.44 -17.62
N PHE A 81 -19.95 -31.86 -16.70
CA PHE A 81 -20.49 -30.97 -15.66
C PHE A 81 -21.04 -29.67 -16.27
N VAL A 82 -20.31 -29.09 -17.24
CA VAL A 82 -20.75 -27.88 -17.95
C VAL A 82 -22.02 -28.13 -18.75
N ILE A 83 -22.10 -29.26 -19.45
CA ILE A 83 -23.27 -29.63 -20.25
C ILE A 83 -24.50 -29.86 -19.36
N HIS A 84 -24.33 -30.54 -18.23
CA HIS A 84 -25.42 -30.81 -17.29
C HIS A 84 -25.93 -29.53 -16.63
N ASN A 85 -25.04 -28.66 -16.15
CA ASN A 85 -25.43 -27.38 -15.52
C ASN A 85 -26.19 -26.48 -16.51
N ARG A 86 -25.73 -26.39 -17.77
CA ARG A 86 -26.44 -25.64 -18.81
C ARG A 86 -27.88 -26.14 -19.03
N LYS A 87 -28.10 -27.47 -19.01
CA LYS A 87 -29.45 -28.04 -19.15
C LYS A 87 -30.34 -27.79 -17.94
N SER A 88 -29.77 -27.77 -16.73
CA SER A 88 -30.50 -27.49 -15.49
C SER A 88 -31.03 -26.05 -15.39
N HIS A 89 -30.38 -25.08 -16.04
CA HIS A 89 -30.77 -23.67 -15.97
C HIS A 89 -31.74 -23.23 -17.08
N ASN A 90 -31.95 -24.07 -18.10
CA ASN A 90 -32.81 -23.79 -19.26
C ASN A 90 -34.12 -24.62 -19.22
N ASN A 91 -34.53 -25.05 -18.04
CA ASN A 91 -35.80 -25.71 -17.78
C ASN A 91 -36.41 -25.13 -16.51
#